data_AF-A0A060XBN8-F1
#
_entry.id   AF-A0A060XBN8-F1
#
_cell.length_a   1.000
_cell.length_b   1.000
_cell.length_c   1.000
_cell.angle_alpha   90.00
_cell.angle_beta   90.00
_cell.angle_gamma   90.00
#
_symmetry.space_group_name_H-M   'P 1'
#
loop_
_entity.id
_entity.type
_entity.pdbx_description
1 polymer ?
#
loop_
_entity_poly.entity_id
_entity_poly.type
_entity_poly.pdbx_seq_one_letter_code
_entity_poly.pdbx_strand_id
1 'polypeptide(L)'
;MKGKHEDECRNFMKVLLSRQGGLFVCGTNAFNPLCANYTGDTLEMVGETVSGMARCPYDPKHANVALFAEGNLFTATVTDFLAIDAVIYRSLGDSPALRTVKHDSKWFREPYFVSSVEWGPHIYFFFREMAMEFNYLEKVQVSRVSRVCKGDLGGSQRVLEKQWTSFLKARLNCSVPGDSHFYFNLLHSTSPVIRMHGRDIILGVFSTPANSIPGSAVCAFDMEQLAGVFDGRFKEQKSPESIWTPVPDELVPKPRYRGACASVRGSLCLSKGEPVPHQALNHLPTYTAYPWCTKLLYHIPKRSSTNQNCIASRDPYCGWTRGSTCSFLRPGTRLPFEQDIEHGNVSHLGDCDGKRSVSFCLLPSCNVKLYLC
;
A
#
# COMPACT_ATOMS: atom_id res chain seq x y z
N MET A 1 -22.68 -10.96 -26.26
CA MET A 1 -23.66 -9.91 -25.88
C MET A 1 -23.02 -8.56 -25.55
N LYS A 2 -22.10 -8.41 -24.56
CA LYS A 2 -21.53 -7.09 -24.17
C LYS A 2 -20.15 -6.72 -24.77
N GLY A 3 -19.76 -7.31 -25.91
CA GLY A 3 -18.54 -6.91 -26.64
C GLY A 3 -17.17 -7.19 -25.96
N LYS A 4 -17.12 -7.98 -24.88
CA LYS A 4 -15.88 -8.43 -24.22
C LYS A 4 -15.35 -9.74 -24.83
N HIS A 5 -14.05 -9.99 -24.70
CA HIS A 5 -13.43 -11.22 -25.21
C HIS A 5 -13.82 -12.44 -24.37
N GLU A 6 -13.78 -13.65 -24.96
CA GLU A 6 -14.17 -14.89 -24.28
C GLU A 6 -13.27 -15.19 -23.07
N ASP A 7 -11.97 -14.95 -23.19
CA ASP A 7 -10.99 -15.13 -22.09
C ASP A 7 -11.27 -14.20 -20.90
N GLU A 8 -11.83 -13.01 -21.16
CA GLU A 8 -12.22 -12.06 -20.11
C GLU A 8 -13.54 -12.46 -19.45
N CYS A 9 -14.39 -13.23 -20.14
CA CYS A 9 -15.71 -13.69 -19.67
C CYS A 9 -15.64 -14.91 -18.73
N ARG A 10 -14.64 -14.94 -17.82
CA ARG A 10 -14.45 -15.98 -16.79
C ARG A 10 -14.67 -15.38 -15.39
N ASN A 11 -14.75 -16.23 -14.37
CA ASN A 11 -14.71 -15.78 -12.98
C ASN A 11 -13.25 -15.71 -12.50
N PHE A 12 -12.67 -14.51 -12.47
CA PHE A 12 -11.33 -14.28 -11.92
C PHE A 12 -11.46 -13.85 -10.46
N MET A 13 -10.77 -14.54 -9.55
CA MET A 13 -10.79 -14.21 -8.13
C MET A 13 -9.94 -12.95 -7.89
N LYS A 14 -10.53 -11.91 -7.28
CA LYS A 14 -9.93 -10.57 -7.13
C LYS A 14 -9.92 -10.07 -5.68
N VAL A 15 -10.68 -10.70 -4.79
CA VAL A 15 -10.63 -10.48 -3.34
C VAL A 15 -10.57 -11.85 -2.66
N LEU A 16 -9.63 -12.00 -1.73
CA LEU A 16 -9.51 -13.12 -0.81
C LEU A 16 -9.04 -12.57 0.53
N LEU A 17 -9.90 -12.61 1.54
CA LEU A 17 -9.62 -12.09 2.88
C LEU A 17 -9.96 -13.16 3.93
N SER A 18 -9.05 -13.40 4.87
CA SER A 18 -9.32 -14.24 6.04
C SER A 18 -9.98 -13.42 7.14
N ARG A 19 -10.91 -14.02 7.88
CA ARG A 19 -11.57 -13.42 9.05
C ARG A 19 -11.96 -14.50 10.07
N GLN A 20 -12.40 -14.07 11.25
CA GLN A 20 -13.07 -14.98 12.18
C GLN A 20 -14.33 -15.57 11.50
N GLY A 21 -14.46 -16.90 11.50
CA GLY A 21 -15.50 -17.62 10.78
C GLY A 21 -15.20 -17.95 9.31
N GLY A 22 -13.95 -17.84 8.84
CA GLY A 22 -13.50 -18.39 7.55
C GLY A 22 -13.00 -17.33 6.55
N LEU A 23 -13.19 -17.60 5.27
CA LEU A 23 -12.73 -16.76 4.17
C LEU A 23 -13.89 -15.94 3.59
N PHE A 24 -13.59 -14.73 3.16
CA PHE A 24 -14.46 -13.90 2.32
C PHE A 24 -13.80 -13.70 0.96
N VAL A 25 -14.50 -14.08 -0.09
CA VAL A 25 -13.92 -14.24 -1.43
C VAL A 25 -14.82 -13.57 -2.47
N CYS A 26 -14.25 -12.77 -3.37
CA CYS A 26 -14.97 -12.19 -4.50
C CYS A 26 -14.25 -12.44 -5.83
N GLY A 27 -15.02 -12.55 -6.90
CA GLY A 27 -14.52 -12.66 -8.26
C GLY A 27 -15.34 -11.87 -9.28
N THR A 28 -14.73 -11.60 -10.44
CA THR A 28 -15.31 -10.81 -11.55
C THR A 28 -16.58 -11.41 -12.13
N ASN A 29 -16.73 -12.74 -12.01
CA ASN A 29 -17.87 -13.53 -12.46
C ASN A 29 -18.41 -13.08 -13.83
N ALA A 30 -17.54 -13.12 -14.85
CA ALA A 30 -17.83 -12.73 -16.23
C ALA A 30 -18.48 -11.33 -16.37
N PHE A 31 -17.87 -10.31 -15.72
CA PHE A 31 -18.38 -8.94 -15.65
C PHE A 31 -19.76 -8.81 -14.95
N ASN A 32 -19.97 -9.62 -13.91
CA ASN A 32 -21.10 -9.51 -12.98
C ASN A 32 -20.63 -9.89 -11.56
N PRO A 33 -19.80 -9.06 -10.91
CA PRO A 33 -19.00 -9.45 -9.76
C PRO A 33 -19.86 -9.91 -8.58
N LEU A 34 -19.43 -11.01 -7.96
CA LEU A 34 -20.07 -11.62 -6.79
C LEU A 34 -19.04 -11.90 -5.70
N CYS A 35 -19.52 -11.94 -4.45
CA CYS A 35 -18.75 -12.40 -3.30
C CYS A 35 -19.51 -13.52 -2.57
N ALA A 36 -18.77 -14.40 -1.90
CA ALA A 36 -19.32 -15.42 -1.01
C ALA A 36 -18.41 -15.61 0.21
N ASN A 37 -18.96 -16.20 1.26
CA ASN A 37 -18.15 -16.71 2.37
C ASN A 37 -17.76 -18.16 2.06
N TYR A 38 -16.60 -18.59 2.55
CA TYR A 38 -16.13 -19.97 2.46
C TYR A 38 -15.57 -20.43 3.81
N THR A 39 -15.60 -21.73 4.06
CA THR A 39 -14.87 -22.34 5.18
C THR A 39 -13.37 -22.11 5.03
N GLY A 40 -12.63 -22.09 6.13
CA GLY A 40 -11.17 -21.84 6.12
C GLY A 40 -10.33 -23.09 5.86
N ASP A 41 -10.95 -24.27 5.97
CA ASP A 41 -10.35 -25.60 6.00
C ASP A 41 -10.81 -26.45 4.81
N THR A 42 -12.13 -26.58 4.57
CA THR A 42 -12.67 -27.37 3.44
C THR A 42 -12.81 -26.57 2.14
N LEU A 43 -12.75 -25.24 2.19
CA LEU A 43 -13.03 -24.32 1.08
C LEU A 43 -14.43 -24.51 0.46
N GLU A 44 -15.41 -24.86 1.29
CA GLU A 44 -16.82 -25.00 0.92
C GLU A 44 -17.58 -23.67 1.11
N MET A 45 -18.56 -23.37 0.26
CA MET A 45 -19.31 -22.11 0.31
C MET A 45 -20.28 -22.07 1.49
N VAL A 46 -20.30 -20.96 2.24
CA VAL A 46 -21.12 -20.78 3.44
C VAL A 46 -22.14 -19.66 3.27
N GLY A 47 -23.42 -20.03 3.26
CA GLY A 47 -24.55 -19.11 3.10
C GLY A 47 -24.74 -18.62 1.66
N GLU A 48 -25.52 -17.55 1.49
CA GLU A 48 -25.83 -17.00 0.18
C GLU A 48 -24.71 -16.11 -0.39
N THR A 49 -24.65 -16.01 -1.71
CA THR A 49 -23.78 -15.05 -2.41
C THR A 49 -24.26 -13.62 -2.22
N VAL A 50 -23.35 -12.70 -1.92
CA VAL A 50 -23.64 -11.26 -1.85
C VAL A 50 -23.11 -10.54 -3.10
N SER A 51 -23.77 -9.44 -3.49
CA SER A 51 -23.32 -8.62 -4.63
C SER A 51 -21.87 -8.16 -4.47
N GLY A 52 -21.05 -8.32 -5.52
CA GLY A 52 -19.68 -7.83 -5.58
C GLY A 52 -19.54 -6.40 -6.09
N MET A 53 -20.65 -5.72 -6.45
CA MET A 53 -20.64 -4.31 -6.85
C MET A 53 -19.95 -3.44 -5.78
N ALA A 54 -19.05 -2.55 -6.22
CA ALA A 54 -18.20 -1.71 -5.36
C ALA A 54 -17.23 -2.46 -4.41
N ARG A 55 -17.20 -3.80 -4.44
CA ARG A 55 -16.30 -4.65 -3.63
C ARG A 55 -15.26 -5.36 -4.48
N CYS A 56 -15.62 -5.73 -5.70
CA CYS A 56 -14.82 -6.46 -6.67
C CYS A 56 -15.00 -5.83 -8.06
N PRO A 57 -13.94 -5.70 -8.87
CA PRO A 57 -14.05 -5.11 -10.21
C PRO A 57 -14.83 -6.01 -11.16
N TYR A 58 -15.40 -5.39 -12.20
CA TYR A 58 -16.02 -6.08 -13.33
C TYR A 58 -14.98 -6.70 -14.27
N ASP A 59 -13.90 -5.96 -14.55
CA ASP A 59 -12.82 -6.38 -15.45
C ASP A 59 -11.64 -7.00 -14.68
N PRO A 60 -11.11 -8.17 -15.09
CA PRO A 60 -9.98 -8.79 -14.41
C PRO A 60 -8.69 -7.96 -14.44
N LYS A 61 -8.52 -7.06 -15.42
CA LYS A 61 -7.33 -6.20 -15.58
C LYS A 61 -7.36 -4.99 -14.64
N HIS A 62 -8.52 -4.61 -14.09
CA HIS A 62 -8.62 -3.49 -13.16
C HIS A 62 -8.02 -3.86 -11.79
N ALA A 63 -7.36 -2.87 -11.18
CA ALA A 63 -6.90 -3.00 -9.80
C ALA A 63 -8.07 -2.79 -8.82
N ASN A 64 -7.93 -3.38 -7.64
CA ASN A 64 -8.85 -3.23 -6.55
C ASN A 64 -8.11 -3.42 -5.22
N VAL A 65 -8.63 -2.80 -4.19
CA VAL A 65 -8.15 -2.90 -2.82
C VAL A 65 -9.30 -3.37 -1.95
N ALA A 66 -9.02 -4.26 -0.99
CA ALA A 66 -10.01 -4.78 -0.05
C ALA A 66 -9.33 -5.11 1.29
N LEU A 67 -10.00 -4.78 2.40
CA LEU A 67 -9.51 -4.90 3.77
C LEU A 67 -10.71 -5.08 4.71
N PHE A 68 -10.62 -5.98 5.70
CA PHE A 68 -11.54 -5.97 6.84
C PHE A 68 -10.92 -5.20 8.01
N ALA A 69 -11.70 -4.33 8.64
CA ALA A 69 -11.35 -3.67 9.90
C ALA A 69 -12.63 -3.44 10.72
N GLU A 70 -12.58 -3.71 12.03
CA GLU A 70 -13.72 -3.54 12.95
C GLU A 70 -15.03 -4.19 12.43
N GLY A 71 -14.91 -5.40 11.84
CA GLY A 71 -16.04 -6.15 11.25
C GLY A 71 -16.52 -5.66 9.87
N ASN A 72 -16.14 -4.45 9.46
CA ASN A 72 -16.57 -3.83 8.20
C ASN A 72 -15.60 -4.16 7.05
N LEU A 73 -16.12 -4.32 5.84
CA LEU A 73 -15.32 -4.44 4.61
C LEU A 73 -15.09 -3.06 4.00
N PHE A 74 -13.82 -2.64 3.96
CA PHE A 74 -13.32 -1.46 3.28
C PHE A 74 -12.76 -1.85 1.90
N THR A 75 -13.18 -1.16 0.85
CA THR A 75 -12.89 -1.53 -0.55
C THR A 75 -12.64 -0.31 -1.41
N ALA A 76 -11.77 -0.42 -2.42
CA ALA A 76 -11.56 0.59 -3.44
C ALA A 76 -11.53 -0.05 -4.84
N THR A 77 -12.50 0.27 -5.69
CA THR A 77 -12.66 -0.27 -7.04
C THR A 77 -13.69 0.56 -7.83
N VAL A 78 -14.38 0.00 -8.83
CA VAL A 78 -15.44 0.65 -9.61
C VAL A 78 -16.82 0.03 -9.35
N THR A 79 -17.90 0.82 -9.47
CA THR A 79 -19.27 0.30 -9.26
C THR A 79 -19.97 -0.16 -10.53
N ASP A 80 -19.41 0.07 -11.71
CA ASP A 80 -20.09 -0.09 -12.99
C ASP A 80 -19.25 -0.82 -14.06
N PHE A 81 -19.95 -1.36 -15.06
CA PHE A 81 -19.34 -2.12 -16.16
C PHE A 81 -18.41 -1.27 -17.06
N LEU A 82 -18.63 0.04 -17.16
CA LEU A 82 -17.81 0.96 -17.94
C LEU A 82 -16.62 1.52 -17.13
N ALA A 83 -16.54 1.19 -15.83
CA ALA A 83 -15.50 1.62 -14.90
C ALA A 83 -15.38 3.15 -14.73
N ILE A 84 -16.50 3.87 -14.84
CA ILE A 84 -16.57 5.34 -14.73
C ILE A 84 -16.74 5.78 -13.27
N ASP A 85 -17.48 5.03 -12.45
CA ASP A 85 -17.76 5.33 -11.05
C ASP A 85 -16.75 4.64 -10.13
N ALA A 86 -15.52 5.18 -10.09
CA ALA A 86 -14.48 4.76 -9.15
C ALA A 86 -14.77 5.26 -7.73
N VAL A 87 -14.65 4.37 -6.74
CA VAL A 87 -15.17 4.59 -5.39
C VAL A 87 -14.22 4.04 -4.32
N ILE A 88 -14.15 4.72 -3.16
CA ILE A 88 -13.80 4.09 -1.88
C ILE A 88 -15.09 3.85 -1.10
N TYR A 89 -15.32 2.61 -0.70
CA TYR A 89 -16.59 2.10 -0.20
C TYR A 89 -16.40 1.26 1.07
N ARG A 90 -17.27 1.46 2.06
CA ARG A 90 -17.42 0.56 3.22
C ARG A 90 -18.79 -0.09 3.20
N SER A 91 -18.84 -1.39 3.46
CA SER A 91 -20.07 -2.17 3.64
C SER A 91 -19.81 -3.44 4.44
N LEU A 92 -20.86 -4.24 4.74
CA LEU A 92 -20.80 -5.34 5.72
C LEU A 92 -20.47 -4.84 7.14
N GLY A 93 -20.67 -5.69 8.14
CA GLY A 93 -20.67 -5.27 9.55
C GLY A 93 -21.90 -4.42 9.89
N ASP A 94 -21.96 -3.94 11.13
CA ASP A 94 -23.11 -3.21 11.67
C ASP A 94 -23.09 -1.70 11.37
N SER A 95 -22.03 -1.19 10.73
CA SER A 95 -21.91 0.24 10.41
C SER A 95 -22.61 0.60 9.09
N PRO A 96 -23.14 1.82 8.94
CA PRO A 96 -23.79 2.24 7.69
C PRO A 96 -22.83 2.14 6.50
N ALA A 97 -23.34 1.74 5.34
CA ALA A 97 -22.55 1.70 4.13
C ALA A 97 -22.23 3.14 3.64
N LEU A 98 -20.95 3.44 3.43
CA LEU A 98 -20.47 4.78 3.04
C LEU A 98 -19.66 4.73 1.75
N ARG A 99 -19.88 5.70 0.87
CA ARG A 99 -19.13 5.85 -0.39
C ARG A 99 -18.50 7.24 -0.57
N THR A 100 -17.53 7.35 -1.44
CA THR A 100 -17.07 8.66 -1.96
C THR A 100 -18.13 9.28 -2.88
N VAL A 101 -18.14 10.61 -2.97
CA VAL A 101 -19.06 11.36 -3.85
C VAL A 101 -18.89 10.90 -5.29
N LYS A 102 -20.02 10.67 -5.97
CA LYS A 102 -20.06 10.20 -7.36
C LYS A 102 -19.82 11.37 -8.33
N HIS A 103 -18.98 11.14 -9.34
CA HIS A 103 -18.63 12.10 -10.40
C HIS A 103 -18.01 13.45 -9.95
N ASP A 104 -17.49 13.57 -8.73
CA ASP A 104 -16.72 14.75 -8.30
C ASP A 104 -15.20 14.54 -8.50
N SER A 105 -14.63 15.29 -9.44
CA SER A 105 -13.19 15.24 -9.77
C SER A 105 -12.27 15.73 -8.64
N LYS A 106 -12.80 16.45 -7.65
CA LYS A 106 -12.06 16.84 -6.43
C LYS A 106 -11.85 15.61 -5.52
N TRP A 107 -12.78 14.66 -5.51
CA TRP A 107 -12.65 13.40 -4.79
C TRP A 107 -11.74 12.43 -5.55
N PHE A 108 -12.04 12.15 -6.82
CA PHE A 108 -11.20 11.31 -7.68
C PHE A 108 -11.25 11.73 -9.14
N ARG A 109 -10.09 11.69 -9.81
CA ARG A 109 -10.00 11.83 -11.26
C ARG A 109 -9.15 10.72 -11.85
N GLU A 110 -9.80 9.76 -12.50
CA GLU A 110 -9.15 8.60 -13.14
C GLU A 110 -8.20 7.84 -12.17
N PRO A 111 -8.68 7.39 -10.98
CA PRO A 111 -7.82 6.78 -9.98
C PRO A 111 -7.47 5.32 -10.31
N TYR A 112 -6.23 4.93 -10.01
CA TYR A 112 -5.79 3.54 -9.95
C TYR A 112 -5.41 3.22 -8.51
N PHE A 113 -6.21 2.39 -7.84
CA PHE A 113 -5.98 1.97 -6.46
C PHE A 113 -4.85 0.94 -6.39
N VAL A 114 -3.98 1.07 -5.38
CA VAL A 114 -2.77 0.23 -5.22
C VAL A 114 -2.86 -0.66 -3.97
N SER A 115 -3.15 -0.07 -2.82
CA SER A 115 -3.20 -0.79 -1.53
C SER A 115 -3.99 -0.03 -0.47
N SER A 116 -4.19 -0.65 0.69
CA SER A 116 -4.66 0.01 1.91
C SER A 116 -4.00 -0.58 3.14
N VAL A 117 -3.88 0.22 4.21
CA VAL A 117 -3.54 -0.28 5.56
C VAL A 117 -4.52 0.27 6.58
N GLU A 118 -4.69 -0.46 7.68
CA GLU A 118 -5.23 0.07 8.93
C GLU A 118 -4.08 0.66 9.75
N TRP A 119 -4.25 1.88 10.28
CA TRP A 119 -3.31 2.46 11.25
C TRP A 119 -4.03 3.48 12.15
N GLY A 120 -3.94 3.27 13.47
CA GLY A 120 -4.68 4.08 14.45
C GLY A 120 -6.21 3.98 14.25
N PRO A 121 -6.95 5.10 14.28
CA PRO A 121 -8.40 5.12 14.07
C PRO A 121 -8.80 5.20 12.57
N HIS A 122 -7.84 5.15 11.66
CA HIS A 122 -8.03 5.40 10.22
C HIS A 122 -7.71 4.18 9.35
N ILE A 123 -8.39 4.09 8.21
CA ILE A 123 -7.93 3.31 7.06
C ILE A 123 -7.27 4.27 6.08
N TYR A 124 -6.03 3.94 5.68
CA TYR A 124 -5.27 4.66 4.67
C TYR A 124 -5.34 3.91 3.34
N PHE A 125 -5.65 4.62 2.25
CA PHE A 125 -5.67 4.07 0.90
C PHE A 125 -4.60 4.74 0.04
N PHE A 126 -3.85 3.93 -0.70
CA PHE A 126 -2.77 4.36 -1.57
C PHE A 126 -3.19 4.14 -3.02
N PHE A 127 -3.03 5.18 -3.84
CA PHE A 127 -3.50 5.20 -5.23
C PHE A 127 -2.73 6.23 -6.05
N ARG A 128 -2.96 6.25 -7.37
CA ARG A 128 -2.51 7.34 -8.25
C ARG A 128 -3.69 7.86 -9.06
N GLU A 129 -3.73 9.17 -9.31
CA GLU A 129 -4.83 9.85 -10.02
C GLU A 129 -4.30 10.97 -10.92
N MET A 130 -5.12 11.50 -11.82
CA MET A 130 -4.80 12.71 -12.57
C MET A 130 -4.89 13.95 -11.67
N ALA A 131 -3.80 14.69 -11.54
CA ALA A 131 -3.71 15.84 -10.65
C ALA A 131 -4.63 17.00 -11.09
N MET A 132 -5.46 17.49 -10.18
CA MET A 132 -6.21 18.73 -10.38
C MET A 132 -5.31 19.97 -10.23
N GLU A 133 -4.20 19.87 -9.48
CA GLU A 133 -3.29 20.99 -9.25
C GLU A 133 -2.39 21.37 -10.44
N PHE A 134 -2.29 20.52 -11.47
CA PHE A 134 -1.46 20.77 -12.67
C PHE A 134 -2.27 20.96 -13.96
N ASN A 135 -3.61 20.94 -13.89
CA ASN A 135 -4.53 20.83 -15.01
C ASN A 135 -4.43 21.93 -16.09
N TYR A 136 -3.81 23.09 -15.79
CA TYR A 136 -3.59 24.18 -16.75
C TYR A 136 -2.39 23.97 -17.67
N LEU A 137 -1.44 23.13 -17.27
CA LEU A 137 -0.16 22.94 -17.97
C LEU A 137 -0.09 21.56 -18.61
N GLU A 138 -0.37 20.51 -17.84
CA GLU A 138 -0.20 19.12 -18.30
C GLU A 138 -1.12 18.15 -17.52
N LYS A 139 -1.49 17.03 -18.16
CA LYS A 139 -2.16 15.89 -17.51
C LYS A 139 -1.17 15.07 -16.68
N VAL A 140 -0.69 15.63 -15.57
CA VAL A 140 0.25 14.95 -14.67
C VAL A 140 -0.50 13.93 -13.79
N GLN A 141 -0.22 12.64 -13.95
CA GLN A 141 -0.63 11.62 -12.98
C GLN A 141 0.27 11.70 -11.74
N VAL A 142 -0.32 11.66 -10.54
CA VAL A 142 0.40 11.75 -9.25
C VAL A 142 -0.04 10.67 -8.28
N SER A 143 0.89 10.24 -7.42
CA SER A 143 0.59 9.33 -6.32
C SER A 143 0.01 10.05 -5.11
N ARG A 144 -0.94 9.39 -4.46
CA ARG A 144 -1.74 9.89 -3.35
C ARG A 144 -1.80 8.87 -2.21
N VAL A 145 -2.00 9.40 -1.02
CA VAL A 145 -2.59 8.68 0.10
C VAL A 145 -3.84 9.42 0.56
N SER A 146 -4.90 8.70 0.90
CA SER A 146 -6.08 9.23 1.58
C SER A 146 -6.32 8.54 2.91
N ARG A 147 -6.97 9.23 3.86
CA ARG A 147 -7.47 8.65 5.12
C ARG A 147 -8.99 8.72 5.20
N VAL A 148 -9.61 7.72 5.79
CA VAL A 148 -11.00 7.72 6.29
C VAL A 148 -11.04 7.16 7.71
N CYS A 149 -11.97 7.62 8.53
CA CYS A 149 -12.19 7.08 9.88
C CYS A 149 -12.88 5.72 9.81
N LYS A 150 -12.41 4.75 10.62
CA LYS A 150 -13.05 3.44 10.72
C LYS A 150 -14.51 3.56 11.18
N GLY A 151 -14.73 4.35 12.24
CA GLY A 151 -16.04 4.71 12.79
C GLY A 151 -16.70 5.96 12.20
N ASP A 152 -16.47 6.30 10.92
CA ASP A 152 -17.29 7.32 10.23
C ASP A 152 -18.75 6.83 10.14
N LEU A 153 -19.74 7.68 10.43
CA LEU A 153 -21.17 7.32 10.33
C LEU A 153 -21.85 7.91 9.09
N GLY A 154 -21.13 8.72 8.33
CA GLY A 154 -21.68 9.50 7.22
C GLY A 154 -22.26 10.84 7.65
N GLY A 155 -22.61 11.65 6.67
CA GLY A 155 -23.14 12.99 6.87
C GLY A 155 -24.63 13.03 7.25
N SER A 156 -25.08 14.23 7.61
CA SER A 156 -26.49 14.52 7.87
C SER A 156 -27.37 14.33 6.63
N GLN A 157 -28.69 14.19 6.84
CA GLN A 157 -29.71 14.17 5.78
C GLN A 157 -29.64 15.36 4.79
N ARG A 158 -28.98 16.47 5.15
CA ARG A 158 -28.80 17.65 4.29
C ARG A 158 -27.48 17.70 3.53
N VAL A 159 -26.44 17.01 4.03
CA VAL A 159 -25.04 17.15 3.58
C VAL A 159 -24.30 15.84 3.83
N LEU A 160 -23.79 15.23 2.77
CA LEU A 160 -23.01 13.98 2.77
C LEU A 160 -23.75 12.74 3.33
N GLU A 161 -25.08 12.66 3.20
CA GLU A 161 -25.83 11.46 3.59
C GLU A 161 -25.29 10.21 2.87
N LYS A 162 -24.98 9.14 3.63
CA LYS A 162 -24.35 7.89 3.14
C LYS A 162 -23.01 8.10 2.41
N GLN A 163 -22.35 9.24 2.62
CA GLN A 163 -21.04 9.58 2.08
C GLN A 163 -20.05 9.85 3.20
N TRP A 164 -18.75 9.62 2.95
CA TRP A 164 -17.70 9.86 3.94
C TRP A 164 -17.68 11.31 4.43
N THR A 165 -17.58 11.51 5.76
CA THR A 165 -17.33 12.83 6.36
C THR A 165 -15.85 13.06 6.67
N SER A 166 -15.07 11.97 6.72
CA SER A 166 -13.67 11.95 7.13
C SER A 166 -12.65 11.81 5.99
N PHE A 167 -13.11 11.69 4.73
CA PHE A 167 -12.24 11.49 3.56
C PHE A 167 -11.38 12.74 3.28
N LEU A 168 -10.06 12.56 3.36
CA LEU A 168 -9.06 13.55 2.95
C LEU A 168 -7.97 12.86 2.13
N LYS A 169 -7.35 13.55 1.17
CA LYS A 169 -6.22 13.05 0.35
C LYS A 169 -5.04 14.01 0.27
N ALA A 170 -3.83 13.48 0.19
CA ALA A 170 -2.57 14.21 0.06
C ALA A 170 -1.67 13.59 -1.03
N ARG A 171 -0.75 14.38 -1.60
CA ARG A 171 0.27 13.88 -2.55
C ARG A 171 1.39 13.15 -1.77
N LEU A 172 1.77 11.96 -2.24
CA LEU A 172 2.98 11.29 -1.76
C LEU A 172 4.19 11.91 -2.46
N ASN A 173 5.21 12.29 -1.70
CA ASN A 173 6.47 12.79 -2.27
C ASN A 173 7.53 11.69 -2.30
N CYS A 174 7.82 11.17 -3.49
CA CYS A 174 9.00 10.35 -3.75
C CYS A 174 9.84 11.07 -4.81
N SER A 175 10.94 11.70 -4.38
CA SER A 175 11.75 12.57 -5.25
C SER A 175 13.23 12.57 -4.87
N VAL A 176 14.10 12.73 -5.86
CA VAL A 176 15.51 13.10 -5.64
C VAL A 176 15.62 14.63 -5.56
N PRO A 177 16.24 15.19 -4.50
CA PRO A 177 16.45 16.62 -4.38
C PRO A 177 17.59 17.12 -5.30
N GLY A 178 17.50 18.39 -5.69
CA GLY A 178 18.43 19.11 -6.55
C GLY A 178 17.84 20.49 -6.91
N ASP A 179 18.51 21.22 -7.80
CA ASP A 179 18.08 22.57 -8.27
C ASP A 179 16.61 22.59 -8.73
N SER A 180 16.16 21.49 -9.33
CA SER A 180 14.75 21.11 -9.42
C SER A 180 14.59 19.67 -8.93
N HIS A 181 13.48 19.39 -8.24
CA HIS A 181 13.22 18.06 -7.68
C HIS A 181 12.74 17.10 -8.78
N PHE A 182 13.39 15.93 -8.89
CA PHE A 182 12.97 14.88 -9.83
C PHE A 182 12.00 13.90 -9.14
N TYR A 183 10.75 13.84 -9.61
CA TYR A 183 9.66 13.09 -8.94
C TYR A 183 9.34 11.74 -9.60
N PHE A 184 9.31 10.67 -8.81
CA PHE A 184 8.80 9.36 -9.21
C PHE A 184 7.30 9.31 -8.91
N ASN A 185 6.50 9.78 -9.87
CA ASN A 185 5.07 10.05 -9.65
C ASN A 185 4.16 8.81 -9.66
N LEU A 186 4.59 7.64 -10.18
CA LEU A 186 3.72 6.47 -10.37
C LEU A 186 3.97 5.37 -9.33
N LEU A 187 3.19 5.36 -8.25
CA LEU A 187 3.17 4.27 -7.27
C LEU A 187 2.62 2.98 -7.89
N HIS A 188 3.34 1.86 -7.70
CA HIS A 188 2.96 0.52 -8.16
C HIS A 188 2.55 -0.43 -7.04
N SER A 189 3.23 -0.36 -5.88
CA SER A 189 2.94 -1.21 -4.72
C SER A 189 3.40 -0.55 -3.41
N THR A 190 2.86 -1.00 -2.28
CA THR A 190 3.38 -0.69 -0.95
C THR A 190 3.63 -1.95 -0.14
N SER A 191 4.48 -1.86 0.88
CA SER A 191 4.51 -2.84 1.97
C SER A 191 3.25 -2.71 2.86
N PRO A 192 3.00 -3.69 3.74
CA PRO A 192 2.29 -3.45 5.01
C PRO A 192 3.03 -2.41 5.86
N VAL A 193 2.41 -1.97 6.97
CA VAL A 193 3.14 -1.21 8.01
C VAL A 193 4.18 -2.13 8.63
N ILE A 194 5.45 -1.71 8.65
CA ILE A 194 6.56 -2.45 9.26
C ILE A 194 7.23 -1.60 10.36
N ARG A 195 7.61 -2.24 11.47
CA ARG A 195 8.28 -1.58 12.60
C ARG A 195 9.80 -1.62 12.38
N MET A 196 10.43 -0.46 12.18
CA MET A 196 11.89 -0.34 12.00
C MET A 196 12.44 0.77 12.90
N HIS A 197 13.51 0.50 13.64
CA HIS A 197 14.18 1.45 14.56
C HIS A 197 13.22 2.23 15.47
N GLY A 198 12.18 1.56 15.98
CA GLY A 198 11.19 2.20 16.86
C GLY A 198 10.18 3.12 16.14
N ARG A 199 10.01 3.00 14.82
CA ARG A 199 9.03 3.74 14.02
C ARG A 199 8.17 2.82 13.17
N ASP A 200 6.96 3.24 12.87
CA ASP A 200 6.05 2.57 11.94
C ASP A 200 6.25 3.18 10.55
N ILE A 201 6.65 2.36 9.57
CA ILE A 201 6.91 2.84 8.20
C ILE A 201 6.18 2.01 7.15
N ILE A 202 5.95 2.62 5.99
CA ILE A 202 5.53 1.95 4.75
C ILE A 202 6.58 2.22 3.68
N LEU A 203 7.01 1.17 2.98
CA LEU A 203 7.81 1.28 1.77
C LEU A 203 6.86 1.35 0.55
N GLY A 204 7.05 2.33 -0.33
CA GLY A 204 6.34 2.43 -1.61
C GLY A 204 7.30 2.30 -2.78
N VAL A 205 6.91 1.54 -3.80
CA VAL A 205 7.66 1.37 -5.06
C VAL A 205 7.05 2.27 -6.13
N PHE A 206 7.85 3.17 -6.70
CA PHE A 206 7.42 4.18 -7.66
C PHE A 206 8.21 4.08 -8.97
N SER A 207 7.62 4.54 -10.08
CA SER A 207 8.34 4.79 -11.33
C SER A 207 8.13 6.21 -11.88
N THR A 208 8.94 6.55 -12.88
CA THR A 208 8.68 7.65 -13.82
C THR A 208 7.49 7.33 -14.74
N PRO A 209 6.88 8.34 -15.40
CA PRO A 209 5.84 8.13 -16.43
C PRO A 209 6.32 7.33 -17.64
N ALA A 210 5.42 6.57 -18.27
CA ALA A 210 5.74 5.69 -19.41
C ALA A 210 6.21 6.43 -20.69
N ASN A 211 5.92 7.74 -20.79
CA ASN A 211 6.37 8.63 -21.87
C ASN A 211 7.68 9.38 -21.52
N SER A 212 8.43 8.92 -20.52
CA SER A 212 9.69 9.52 -20.06
C SER A 212 10.79 8.47 -19.93
N ILE A 213 12.02 8.89 -19.57
CA ILE A 213 13.13 7.96 -19.35
C ILE A 213 12.74 6.97 -18.22
N PRO A 214 12.79 5.64 -18.45
CA PRO A 214 12.40 4.67 -17.43
C PRO A 214 13.31 4.73 -16.20
N GLY A 215 12.71 5.00 -15.05
CA GLY A 215 13.37 5.02 -13.75
C GLY A 215 12.43 4.53 -12.66
N SER A 216 12.98 3.88 -11.63
CA SER A 216 12.23 3.40 -10.46
C SER A 216 12.90 3.82 -9.17
N ALA A 217 12.11 4.03 -8.12
CA ALA A 217 12.56 4.39 -6.78
C ALA A 217 11.77 3.65 -5.71
N VAL A 218 12.39 3.45 -4.54
CA VAL A 218 11.71 2.98 -3.33
C VAL A 218 11.81 4.08 -2.29
N CYS A 219 10.67 4.57 -1.82
CA CYS A 219 10.60 5.60 -0.78
C CYS A 219 9.95 5.04 0.48
N ALA A 220 10.51 5.38 1.63
CA ALA A 220 9.95 5.05 2.95
C ALA A 220 9.14 6.24 3.49
N PHE A 221 7.95 5.97 4.02
CA PHE A 221 7.09 6.95 4.67
C PHE A 221 6.87 6.56 6.12
N ASP A 222 7.19 7.47 7.03
CA ASP A 222 6.90 7.38 8.46
C ASP A 222 5.40 7.66 8.68
N MET A 223 4.70 6.75 9.37
CA MET A 223 3.24 6.82 9.51
C MET A 223 2.77 7.97 10.40
N GLU A 224 3.57 8.40 11.38
CA GLU A 224 3.25 9.56 12.22
C GLU A 224 3.35 10.84 11.38
N GLN A 225 4.40 10.96 10.56
CA GLN A 225 4.56 12.07 9.62
C GLN A 225 3.44 12.10 8.57
N LEU A 226 3.12 10.94 7.99
CA LEU A 226 2.05 10.79 6.99
C LEU A 226 0.68 11.16 7.56
N ALA A 227 0.38 10.77 8.81
CA ALA A 227 -0.84 11.17 9.50
C ALA A 227 -0.88 12.69 9.74
N GLY A 228 0.24 13.29 10.16
CA GLY A 228 0.36 14.73 10.42
C GLY A 228 0.14 15.63 9.20
N VAL A 229 0.40 15.15 7.97
CA VAL A 229 0.09 15.89 6.73
C VAL A 229 -1.38 16.31 6.65
N PHE A 230 -2.29 15.44 7.09
CA PHE A 230 -3.73 15.70 7.07
C PHE A 230 -4.19 16.71 8.14
N ASP A 231 -3.33 17.02 9.11
CA ASP A 231 -3.56 18.04 10.12
C ASP A 231 -2.92 19.40 9.74
N GLY A 232 -2.32 19.50 8.56
CA GLY A 232 -1.92 20.75 7.93
C GLY A 232 -3.09 21.59 7.39
N ARG A 233 -2.77 22.50 6.46
CA ARG A 233 -3.76 23.36 5.76
C ARG A 233 -4.32 22.65 4.52
N PHE A 234 -5.62 22.82 4.29
CA PHE A 234 -6.28 22.38 3.06
C PHE A 234 -5.81 23.21 1.86
N LYS A 235 -6.03 22.70 0.64
CA LYS A 235 -5.88 23.48 -0.60
C LYS A 235 -7.26 23.88 -1.13
N GLU A 236 -7.38 25.13 -1.57
CA GLU A 236 -8.54 25.65 -2.29
C GLU A 236 -8.16 26.15 -3.68
N GLN A 237 -9.20 26.44 -4.47
CA GLN A 237 -9.13 27.00 -5.82
C GLN A 237 -10.23 28.08 -5.86
N LYS A 238 -9.87 29.35 -5.98
CA LYS A 238 -10.80 30.49 -5.78
C LYS A 238 -11.70 30.78 -6.97
N SER A 239 -11.20 30.51 -8.17
CA SER A 239 -11.97 30.38 -9.42
C SER A 239 -11.49 29.15 -10.20
N PRO A 240 -12.25 28.62 -11.17
CA PRO A 240 -11.82 27.47 -11.99
C PRO A 240 -10.52 27.69 -12.79
N GLU A 241 -10.05 28.94 -12.90
CA GLU A 241 -8.84 29.38 -13.60
C GLU A 241 -7.68 29.75 -12.64
N SER A 242 -7.96 29.86 -11.33
CA SER A 242 -6.95 30.22 -10.33
C SER A 242 -6.02 29.06 -9.94
N ILE A 243 -4.77 29.38 -9.63
CA ILE A 243 -3.85 28.41 -9.00
C ILE A 243 -4.38 27.91 -7.65
N TRP A 244 -3.97 26.70 -7.27
CA TRP A 244 -4.35 26.10 -5.98
C TRP A 244 -3.55 26.72 -4.84
N THR A 245 -4.24 27.32 -3.88
CA THR A 245 -3.65 28.04 -2.73
C THR A 245 -3.98 27.35 -1.40
N PRO A 246 -3.16 27.50 -0.34
CA PRO A 246 -3.52 26.99 0.99
C PRO A 246 -4.65 27.82 1.60
N VAL A 247 -5.66 27.15 2.14
CA VAL A 247 -6.76 27.78 2.89
C VAL A 247 -6.21 28.47 4.14
N PRO A 248 -6.56 29.74 4.43
CA PRO A 248 -6.26 30.41 5.69
C PRO A 248 -6.91 29.70 6.88
N ASP A 249 -6.19 29.61 8.00
CA ASP A 249 -6.60 28.82 9.17
C ASP A 249 -7.86 29.39 9.87
N GLU A 250 -8.14 30.67 9.64
CA GLU A 250 -9.31 31.43 10.11
C GLU A 250 -10.60 31.01 9.38
N LEU A 251 -10.49 30.57 8.12
CA LEU A 251 -11.62 30.15 7.29
C LEU A 251 -11.97 28.66 7.48
N VAL A 252 -11.16 27.91 8.22
CA VAL A 252 -11.43 26.49 8.51
C VAL A 252 -12.49 26.37 9.61
N PRO A 253 -13.65 25.72 9.36
CA PRO A 253 -14.73 25.62 10.34
C PRO A 253 -14.32 25.00 11.68
N LYS A 254 -14.98 25.45 12.76
CA LYS A 254 -14.78 24.98 14.13
C LYS A 254 -16.08 24.28 14.64
N PRO A 255 -16.00 23.12 15.32
CA PRO A 255 -14.80 22.31 15.53
C PRO A 255 -14.19 21.87 14.20
N ARG A 256 -12.88 21.70 14.15
CA ARG A 256 -12.19 21.22 12.95
C ARG A 256 -12.66 19.79 12.67
N TYR A 257 -13.56 19.61 11.71
CA TYR A 257 -13.95 18.33 11.13
C TYR A 257 -12.78 17.76 10.29
N ARG A 258 -11.67 17.46 10.98
CA ARG A 258 -10.31 17.28 10.45
C ARG A 258 -10.07 15.97 9.69
N GLY A 259 -11.13 15.25 9.35
CA GLY A 259 -11.10 13.78 9.36
C GLY A 259 -10.70 13.21 10.73
N ALA A 260 -10.86 13.97 11.81
CA ALA A 260 -10.69 13.51 13.17
C ALA A 260 -11.90 12.66 13.56
N CYS A 261 -11.67 11.42 13.96
CA CYS A 261 -12.76 10.50 14.29
C CYS A 261 -13.41 10.92 15.61
N ALA A 262 -14.74 10.79 15.70
CA ALA A 262 -15.53 11.30 16.83
C ALA A 262 -15.19 10.67 18.21
N SER A 263 -14.29 9.68 18.23
CA SER A 263 -13.80 8.96 19.41
C SER A 263 -12.50 9.50 20.01
N VAL A 264 -11.82 10.48 19.39
CA VAL A 264 -10.55 11.03 19.93
C VAL A 264 -10.82 11.91 21.16
N ARG A 265 -10.80 11.29 22.35
CA ARG A 265 -10.98 11.97 23.65
C ARG A 265 -9.85 12.97 23.90
N GLY A 266 -10.16 14.26 23.75
CA GLY A 266 -9.24 15.36 24.02
C GLY A 266 -9.89 16.75 24.14
N SER A 267 -11.14 16.92 23.69
CA SER A 267 -11.88 18.18 23.76
C SER A 267 -13.34 17.94 24.15
N LEU A 268 -13.77 18.57 25.25
CA LEU A 268 -15.14 18.72 25.79
C LEU A 268 -16.23 17.75 25.28
N CYS A 269 -16.61 16.78 26.12
CA CYS A 269 -17.79 15.95 25.89
C CYS A 269 -19.08 16.68 26.28
N LEU A 270 -20.06 16.74 25.37
CA LEU A 270 -21.45 17.11 25.68
C LEU A 270 -22.28 15.84 26.00
N SER A 271 -22.26 15.49 27.29
CA SER A 271 -23.21 14.65 28.06
C SER A 271 -23.76 13.32 27.49
N LYS A 272 -23.69 12.29 28.35
CA LYS A 272 -24.13 10.87 28.19
C LYS A 272 -23.21 10.02 27.29
N GLY A 273 -22.55 8.97 27.79
CA GLY A 273 -22.58 8.44 29.16
C GLY A 273 -21.57 7.33 29.45
N GLU A 274 -20.38 7.42 28.86
CA GLU A 274 -19.16 6.60 29.10
C GLU A 274 -19.22 5.07 28.93
N PRO A 275 -18.28 4.52 28.13
CA PRO A 275 -17.56 3.31 28.54
C PRO A 275 -16.03 3.44 28.40
N VAL A 276 -15.29 2.59 29.13
CA VAL A 276 -13.82 2.36 29.07
C VAL A 276 -13.53 0.91 29.57
N PRO A 277 -12.37 0.28 29.28
CA PRO A 277 -12.36 -0.85 28.34
C PRO A 277 -11.54 -2.07 28.84
N HIS A 278 -10.96 -2.85 27.89
CA HIS A 278 -10.12 -4.07 28.03
C HIS A 278 -10.91 -5.40 27.98
N GLN A 279 -10.41 -6.51 27.42
CA GLN A 279 -9.09 -6.92 26.84
C GLN A 279 -9.35 -8.13 25.87
N ALA A 280 -8.48 -8.70 25.00
CA ALA A 280 -7.06 -8.56 24.62
C ALA A 280 -6.77 -9.28 23.26
N LEU A 281 -5.49 -9.55 22.96
CA LEU A 281 -4.93 -10.72 22.21
C LEU A 281 -4.93 -10.80 20.66
N ASN A 282 -3.82 -10.29 20.09
CA ASN A 282 -2.76 -11.05 19.37
C ASN A 282 -2.98 -11.83 18.03
N HIS A 283 -2.31 -11.29 17.00
CA HIS A 283 -1.24 -11.92 16.18
C HIS A 283 -1.48 -12.62 14.80
N LEU A 284 -0.39 -12.50 14.00
CA LEU A 284 0.04 -13.19 12.76
C LEU A 284 -0.42 -12.64 11.38
N PRO A 285 0.46 -12.71 10.34
CA PRO A 285 0.28 -11.98 9.07
C PRO A 285 -0.22 -12.86 7.90
N THR A 286 -0.77 -12.21 6.87
CA THR A 286 -1.10 -12.82 5.57
C THR A 286 -0.19 -12.29 4.45
N TYR A 287 0.34 -13.21 3.63
CA TYR A 287 1.18 -12.90 2.48
C TYR A 287 0.33 -12.57 1.24
N THR A 288 0.71 -11.54 0.48
CA THR A 288 0.18 -11.29 -0.88
C THR A 288 1.04 -12.02 -1.92
N ALA A 289 0.53 -13.12 -2.46
CA ALA A 289 1.20 -13.89 -3.51
C ALA A 289 0.73 -13.45 -4.91
N TYR A 290 1.69 -13.16 -5.80
CA TYR A 290 1.46 -13.21 -7.24
C TYR A 290 1.80 -14.62 -7.76
N PRO A 291 1.10 -15.16 -8.77
CA PRO A 291 1.33 -16.51 -9.30
C PRO A 291 2.53 -16.57 -10.25
N TRP A 292 3.72 -16.20 -9.77
CA TRP A 292 5.01 -16.42 -10.42
C TRP A 292 5.98 -17.03 -9.39
N CYS A 293 6.20 -18.34 -9.50
CA CYS A 293 7.17 -19.18 -8.77
C CYS A 293 7.69 -18.68 -7.41
N THR A 294 7.28 -19.34 -6.32
CA THR A 294 7.84 -19.20 -4.96
C THR A 294 9.32 -19.58 -4.88
N LYS A 295 10.19 -18.63 -5.20
CA LYS A 295 11.58 -18.57 -4.75
C LYS A 295 11.74 -17.32 -3.89
N LEU A 296 11.88 -17.49 -2.58
CA LEU A 296 12.40 -16.41 -1.75
C LEU A 296 13.80 -16.03 -2.26
N LEU A 297 14.12 -14.73 -2.22
CA LEU A 297 15.42 -14.18 -2.57
C LEU A 297 16.48 -14.44 -1.47
N TYR A 298 16.69 -15.72 -1.17
CA TYR A 298 17.85 -16.22 -0.43
C TYR A 298 18.70 -17.06 -1.37
N HIS A 299 19.31 -16.41 -2.36
CA HIS A 299 20.44 -17.00 -3.05
C HIS A 299 21.66 -16.91 -2.14
N ILE A 300 21.72 -17.79 -1.12
CA ILE A 300 23.00 -18.17 -0.51
C ILE A 300 23.93 -18.46 -1.69
N PRO A 301 25.06 -17.76 -1.86
CA PRO A 301 25.93 -18.00 -2.98
C PRO A 301 26.48 -19.43 -2.88
N LYS A 302 25.88 -20.36 -3.63
CA LYS A 302 26.23 -21.80 -3.70
C LYS A 302 27.61 -22.08 -4.32
N ARG A 303 28.48 -21.06 -4.32
CA ARG A 303 29.83 -20.96 -4.84
C ARG A 303 30.79 -20.16 -3.93
N SER A 304 30.32 -19.62 -2.79
CA SER A 304 31.20 -18.98 -1.79
C SER A 304 31.89 -20.03 -0.92
N SER A 305 32.98 -20.59 -1.45
CA SER A 305 33.81 -21.58 -0.74
C SER A 305 34.91 -20.94 0.12
N THR A 306 34.87 -19.63 0.37
CA THR A 306 35.93 -18.87 1.05
C THR A 306 35.36 -17.84 2.03
N ASN A 307 36.05 -17.62 3.15
CA ASN A 307 35.59 -16.74 4.22
C ASN A 307 35.40 -15.29 3.72
N GLN A 308 36.39 -14.78 2.99
CA GLN A 308 36.41 -13.47 2.34
C GLN A 308 35.08 -13.15 1.60
N ASN A 309 34.59 -14.05 0.76
CA ASN A 309 33.34 -13.87 0.01
C ASN A 309 32.07 -14.02 0.88
N CYS A 310 32.14 -14.72 2.01
CA CYS A 310 31.04 -14.81 2.96
C CYS A 310 30.88 -13.49 3.73
N ILE A 311 31.96 -12.95 4.29
CA ILE A 311 31.94 -11.70 5.05
C ILE A 311 31.67 -10.49 4.14
N ALA A 312 32.33 -10.40 2.99
CA ALA A 312 32.12 -9.33 2.02
C ALA A 312 30.71 -9.32 1.39
N SER A 313 29.92 -10.40 1.54
CA SER A 313 28.51 -10.40 1.11
C SER A 313 27.65 -9.44 1.93
N ARG A 314 28.03 -9.19 3.20
CA ARG A 314 27.31 -8.36 4.19
C ARG A 314 25.83 -8.76 4.37
N ASP A 315 25.46 -9.98 4.00
CA ASP A 315 24.10 -10.51 4.13
C ASP A 315 23.79 -10.83 5.61
N PRO A 316 22.78 -10.19 6.25
CA PRO A 316 22.39 -10.47 7.63
C PRO A 316 22.01 -11.95 7.88
N TYR A 317 21.64 -12.68 6.84
CA TYR A 317 21.23 -14.09 6.93
C TYR A 317 22.38 -15.08 6.63
N CYS A 318 23.59 -14.62 6.30
CA CYS A 318 24.75 -15.49 6.07
C CYS A 318 25.87 -15.22 7.06
N GLY A 319 26.49 -16.28 7.59
CA GLY A 319 27.68 -16.19 8.44
C GLY A 319 28.66 -17.32 8.14
N TRP A 320 29.95 -17.04 8.30
CA TRP A 320 31.00 -18.03 8.11
C TRP A 320 31.14 -18.90 9.36
N THR A 321 30.91 -20.20 9.23
CA THR A 321 30.99 -21.13 10.37
C THR A 321 32.37 -21.78 10.47
N ARG A 322 32.72 -22.26 11.67
CA ARG A 322 33.96 -23.02 11.91
C ARG A 322 34.11 -24.30 11.04
N GLY A 323 33.05 -24.76 10.38
CA GLY A 323 33.09 -25.83 9.38
C GLY A 323 33.56 -25.37 7.99
N SER A 324 34.38 -24.31 7.91
CA SER A 324 34.88 -23.68 6.68
C SER A 324 33.82 -23.47 5.60
N THR A 325 32.61 -23.07 6.00
CA THR A 325 31.45 -22.96 5.12
C THR A 325 30.56 -21.78 5.51
N CYS A 326 30.22 -20.98 4.49
CA CYS A 326 29.23 -19.90 4.58
C CYS A 326 27.83 -20.52 4.71
N SER A 327 27.16 -20.27 5.83
CA SER A 327 25.89 -20.93 6.20
C SER A 327 24.79 -19.94 6.51
N PHE A 328 23.54 -20.36 6.26
CA PHE A 328 22.35 -19.57 6.56
C PHE A 328 22.09 -19.53 8.08
N LEU A 329 22.11 -18.34 8.66
CA LEU A 329 21.84 -18.07 10.06
C LEU A 329 20.34 -18.08 10.32
N ARG A 330 19.91 -18.81 11.35
CA ARG A 330 18.52 -18.84 11.82
C ARG A 330 18.42 -18.15 13.18
N PRO A 331 17.27 -17.58 13.54
CA PRO A 331 17.00 -17.16 14.92
C PRO A 331 17.30 -18.32 15.89
N GLY A 332 18.16 -18.07 16.88
CA GLY A 332 18.61 -19.09 17.84
C GLY A 332 19.74 -20.01 17.36
N THR A 333 20.44 -19.72 16.26
CA THR A 333 21.69 -20.42 15.89
C THR A 333 22.71 -20.37 17.04
N ARG A 334 23.10 -21.54 17.57
CA ARG A 334 24.07 -21.68 18.68
C ARG A 334 25.51 -21.99 18.24
N LEU A 335 25.74 -22.18 16.94
CA LEU A 335 27.08 -22.42 16.41
C LEU A 335 27.86 -21.10 16.38
N PRO A 336 29.16 -21.08 16.70
CA PRO A 336 29.99 -19.89 16.52
C PRO A 336 30.16 -19.60 15.02
N PHE A 337 29.83 -18.37 14.62
CA PHE A 337 29.98 -17.84 13.27
C PHE A 337 30.68 -16.48 13.28
N GLU A 338 31.27 -16.12 12.14
CA GLU A 338 31.87 -14.82 11.84
C GLU A 338 30.98 -14.10 10.82
N GLN A 339 30.72 -12.80 11.03
CA GLN A 339 29.87 -11.98 10.18
C GLN A 339 30.20 -10.50 10.42
N ASP A 340 30.24 -9.68 9.37
CA ASP A 340 30.33 -8.22 9.45
C ASP A 340 29.37 -7.60 8.42
N ILE A 341 28.26 -7.04 8.92
CA ILE A 341 27.19 -6.43 8.11
C ILE A 341 27.47 -4.93 7.87
N GLU A 342 28.22 -4.28 8.76
CA GLU A 342 28.38 -2.82 8.82
C GLU A 342 29.55 -2.31 7.98
N HIS A 343 30.64 -3.05 7.94
CA HIS A 343 31.86 -2.69 7.21
C HIS A 343 32.17 -3.73 6.12
N GLY A 344 31.97 -5.02 6.42
CA GLY A 344 32.35 -6.14 5.56
C GLY A 344 33.86 -6.34 5.49
N ASN A 345 34.56 -6.13 6.61
CA ASN A 345 36.01 -6.17 6.68
C ASN A 345 36.55 -7.58 6.43
N VAL A 346 37.48 -7.70 5.49
CA VAL A 346 38.16 -8.94 5.12
C VAL A 346 39.69 -8.81 5.15
N SER A 347 40.23 -7.70 5.68
CA SER A 347 41.68 -7.43 5.68
C SER A 347 42.53 -8.42 6.49
N HIS A 348 41.90 -9.18 7.40
CA HIS A 348 42.51 -10.26 8.19
C HIS A 348 42.39 -11.64 7.53
N LEU A 349 41.77 -11.74 6.36
CA LEU A 349 41.51 -12.99 5.63
C LEU A 349 42.40 -13.07 4.38
N GLY A 350 43.22 -14.12 4.30
CA GLY A 350 44.14 -14.33 3.18
C GLY A 350 43.42 -14.50 1.84
N ASP A 351 44.04 -13.97 0.78
CA ASP A 351 43.46 -13.92 -0.56
C ASP A 351 43.29 -15.30 -1.22
N CYS A 352 42.31 -15.35 -2.14
CA CYS A 352 41.90 -16.58 -2.83
C CYS A 352 42.83 -16.94 -4.00
N ASP A 353 44.01 -17.48 -3.70
CA ASP A 353 44.98 -17.89 -4.71
C ASP A 353 44.38 -18.95 -5.69
N GLY A 354 44.42 -18.65 -7.00
CA GLY A 354 44.06 -19.61 -8.05
C GLY A 354 42.59 -19.73 -8.48
N LYS A 355 41.96 -18.65 -8.95
CA LYS A 355 40.87 -18.70 -9.95
C LYS A 355 40.88 -17.46 -10.87
N ARG A 356 40.69 -17.68 -12.18
CA ARG A 356 40.78 -16.63 -13.21
C ARG A 356 39.70 -15.56 -13.03
N SER A 357 40.10 -14.30 -12.97
CA SER A 357 39.22 -13.18 -13.24
C SER A 357 38.85 -13.15 -14.73
N VAL A 358 37.58 -12.85 -15.03
CA VAL A 358 37.10 -12.62 -16.40
C VAL A 358 36.33 -11.30 -16.38
N SER A 359 36.97 -10.25 -16.90
CA SER A 359 36.37 -8.92 -17.00
C SER A 359 35.74 -8.73 -18.37
N PHE A 360 34.43 -8.43 -18.42
CA PHE A 360 33.76 -7.92 -19.61
C PHE A 360 33.36 -6.46 -19.39
N CYS A 361 33.80 -5.57 -20.28
CA CYS A 361 33.39 -4.17 -20.31
C CYS A 361 32.23 -3.98 -21.30
N LEU A 362 31.17 -3.30 -20.87
CA LEU A 362 30.08 -2.83 -21.73
C LEU A 362 29.91 -1.31 -21.60
N LEU A 363 30.94 -0.59 -22.08
CA LEU A 363 30.99 0.86 -22.34
C LEU A 363 30.75 1.79 -21.12
N PRO A 364 31.14 3.09 -21.21
CA PRO A 364 31.37 3.90 -20.01
C PRO A 364 30.13 4.62 -19.46
N SER A 365 30.27 5.10 -18.22
CA SER A 365 29.44 6.16 -17.61
C SER A 365 28.08 5.77 -17.00
N CYS A 366 28.00 4.65 -16.27
CA CYS A 366 27.07 4.52 -15.13
C CYS A 366 27.62 3.58 -14.05
N ASN A 367 27.88 4.11 -12.85
CA ASN A 367 28.39 3.32 -11.70
C ASN A 367 27.26 2.60 -10.95
N VAL A 368 26.72 1.53 -11.55
CA VAL A 368 25.76 0.63 -10.90
C VAL A 368 26.22 -0.82 -11.07
N LYS A 369 26.82 -1.40 -10.02
CA LYS A 369 27.22 -2.82 -10.01
C LYS A 369 26.03 -3.71 -9.63
N LEU A 370 25.33 -4.26 -10.63
CA LEU A 370 24.53 -5.47 -10.45
C LEU A 370 25.31 -6.69 -10.95
N TYR A 371 25.43 -7.71 -10.10
CA TYR A 371 26.01 -9.02 -10.44
C TYR A 371 24.90 -10.06 -10.55
N LEU A 372 24.77 -10.73 -11.70
CA LEU A 372 23.92 -11.91 -11.88
C LEU A 372 24.57 -12.91 -12.84
N CYS A 373 24.55 -14.20 -12.42
CA CYS A 373 25.12 -15.41 -13.05
C CYS A 373 26.64 -15.62 -12.91
#